data_AF-A0AAV6YWM9-F1
#
_entry.id   AF-A0AAV6YWM9-F1
#
_cell.length_a   1.000
_cell.length_b   1.000
_cell.length_c   1.000
_cell.angle_alpha   90.00
_cell.angle_beta   90.00
_cell.angle_gamma   90.00
#
_symmetry.space_group_name_H-M   'P 1'
#
loop_
_entity.id
_entity.type
_entity.pdbx_description
1 polymer ?
#
loop_
_entity_poly.entity_id
_entity_poly.type
_entity_poly.pdbx_seq_one_letter_code
_entity_poly.pdbx_strand_id
1 'polypeptide(L)'
;MLPRHLRTVGGRCFTPSCNPRPLCMSGNFPWWSGPHQPWSSYFPAPTWHLQDNSRPHHHFVPHRPPLPGGPIFPWFPPPASWLHLSHFNMDAKGEEPFRKRKKEMGEGEEQQYKRKSWTKRPYPPASDLRVPPIHGTPEVVVPASPPTESRAAPAQRRWEDFSRHYPERSSKDRFDFTVMSYNILSQDLLEDNSGLYSHCRRPYLFWNYRLPNLLRELQDLNADILCLQEVQEDHYEEQIKPRLEALGYACEYKSRTGTKPDGCAICFKSDKFKLKLVKPVEYFRRNIALLDRDNIGLVLMLQPETKGKDAPMICVANTHLLYNPRRGDIKLTQLAILLAEITRVAQVQDGRFYPIVLCGDFNSVPGSPLHRFIKEGTLHYEGMTIGKVSGQEKYTRGQRILSIPIWPQTL
;
A
#
# COMPACT_ATOMS: atom_id res chain seq x y z
N MET A 1 11.22 -32.72 37.03
CA MET A 1 10.55 -33.92 37.55
C MET A 1 9.05 -33.78 37.32
N LEU A 2 8.47 -34.70 36.55
CA LEU A 2 7.02 -34.91 36.39
C LEU A 2 6.47 -35.60 37.64
N PRO A 3 5.13 -35.57 37.83
CA PRO A 3 4.44 -36.86 37.88
C PRO A 3 3.21 -36.95 36.97
N ARG A 4 3.01 -38.15 36.43
CA ARG A 4 1.84 -38.64 35.68
C ARG A 4 0.95 -39.47 36.61
N HIS A 5 -0.37 -39.44 36.42
CA HIS A 5 -1.19 -40.65 36.46
C HIS A 5 -2.42 -40.51 35.54
N LEU A 6 -2.64 -41.57 34.75
CA LEU A 6 -3.74 -41.84 33.81
C LEU A 6 -4.89 -42.59 34.51
N ARG A 7 -6.15 -42.39 34.08
CA ARG A 7 -6.97 -43.37 33.28
C ARG A 7 -8.48 -43.03 33.27
N THR A 8 -8.97 -42.76 32.05
CA THR A 8 -10.22 -43.19 31.35
C THR A 8 -11.37 -43.91 32.08
N VAL A 9 -12.64 -43.51 31.77
CA VAL A 9 -13.83 -44.26 31.23
C VAL A 9 -15.06 -43.32 31.40
N GLY A 10 -16.07 -43.13 30.53
CA GLY A 10 -16.50 -43.61 29.20
C GLY A 10 -17.73 -42.77 28.75
N GLY A 11 -17.98 -42.59 27.44
CA GLY A 11 -19.19 -43.01 26.69
C GLY A 11 -20.55 -42.46 27.20
N ARG A 12 -21.49 -41.88 26.42
CA ARG A 12 -21.87 -41.99 25.00
C ARG A 12 -22.85 -40.86 24.60
N CYS A 13 -22.91 -40.61 23.27
CA CYS A 13 -24.04 -40.23 22.40
C CYS A 13 -24.92 -39.01 22.73
N PHE A 14 -24.99 -38.01 21.82
CA PHE A 14 -25.95 -37.90 20.70
C PHE A 14 -25.62 -36.65 19.84
N THR A 15 -25.62 -36.81 18.51
CA THR A 15 -25.66 -35.74 17.47
C THR A 15 -27.09 -35.16 17.34
N PRO A 16 -27.42 -34.11 16.53
CA PRO A 16 -26.63 -33.39 15.52
C PRO A 16 -26.80 -31.84 15.55
N SER A 17 -26.16 -31.16 14.58
CA SER A 17 -26.56 -29.85 14.02
C SER A 17 -26.34 -28.59 14.87
N CYS A 18 -25.34 -27.79 14.49
CA CYS A 18 -25.55 -26.38 14.14
C CYS A 18 -24.31 -25.82 13.41
N ASN A 19 -24.48 -25.61 12.09
CA ASN A 19 -23.59 -24.79 11.27
C ASN A 19 -23.52 -23.36 11.81
N PRO A 20 -22.35 -22.73 11.99
CA PRO A 20 -22.25 -21.29 11.90
C PRO A 20 -22.18 -20.93 10.41
N ARG A 21 -23.30 -20.49 9.84
CA ARG A 21 -23.30 -19.84 8.52
C ARG A 21 -22.44 -18.57 8.61
N PRO A 22 -21.39 -18.37 7.79
CA PRO A 22 -20.91 -17.03 7.52
C PRO A 22 -21.96 -16.34 6.66
N LEU A 23 -22.64 -15.34 7.21
CA LEU A 23 -23.45 -14.39 6.46
C LEU A 23 -22.49 -13.49 5.65
N CYS A 24 -21.83 -14.07 4.64
CA CYS A 24 -21.39 -13.30 3.48
C CYS A 24 -22.64 -13.02 2.66
N MET A 25 -23.27 -11.87 2.88
CA MET A 25 -24.17 -11.31 1.88
C MET A 25 -23.31 -10.97 0.65
N SER A 26 -23.28 -11.89 -0.30
CA SER A 26 -22.86 -11.63 -1.68
C SER A 26 -23.86 -10.66 -2.29
N GLY A 27 -23.69 -9.37 -2.04
CA GLY A 27 -24.33 -8.33 -2.82
C GLY A 27 -23.69 -8.30 -4.20
N ASN A 28 -24.47 -8.58 -5.24
CA ASN A 28 -24.09 -8.29 -6.61
C ASN A 28 -23.81 -6.79 -6.72
N PHE A 29 -22.53 -6.43 -6.74
CA PHE A 29 -22.09 -5.07 -6.98
C PHE A 29 -22.28 -4.72 -8.46
N PRO A 30 -22.95 -3.62 -8.82
CA PRO A 30 -22.90 -3.12 -10.18
C PRO A 30 -21.53 -2.45 -10.38
N TRP A 31 -20.58 -3.15 -11.00
CA TRP A 31 -19.39 -2.51 -11.55
C TRP A 31 -19.53 -2.40 -13.06
N TRP A 32 -19.58 -1.15 -13.50
CA TRP A 32 -19.42 -0.79 -14.89
C TRP A 32 -17.96 -0.98 -15.29
N SER A 33 -17.72 -1.96 -16.16
CA SER A 33 -16.63 -1.93 -17.12
C SER A 33 -16.97 -0.89 -18.19
N GLY A 34 -16.61 0.37 -17.95
CA GLY A 34 -16.59 1.41 -19.00
C GLY A 34 -15.54 1.07 -20.06
N PRO A 35 -15.74 1.46 -21.33
CA PRO A 35 -15.01 0.91 -22.45
C PRO A 35 -13.52 1.27 -22.37
N HIS A 36 -12.70 0.24 -22.51
CA HIS A 36 -11.26 0.35 -22.73
C HIS A 36 -10.96 1.35 -23.86
N GLN A 37 -10.35 2.48 -23.52
CA GLN A 37 -9.44 3.15 -24.44
C GLN A 37 -8.00 2.85 -24.00
N PRO A 38 -7.28 1.96 -24.69
CA PRO A 38 -5.84 1.82 -24.48
C PRO A 38 -5.14 3.06 -25.04
N TRP A 39 -4.46 3.81 -24.19
CA TRP A 39 -3.49 4.81 -24.63
C TRP A 39 -2.23 4.07 -25.11
N SER A 40 -2.21 3.75 -26.41
CA SER A 40 -1.06 3.32 -27.22
C SER A 40 -1.53 3.32 -28.68
N SER A 41 -0.91 3.91 -29.70
CA SER A 41 0.37 4.58 -29.90
C SER A 41 0.27 5.28 -31.28
N TYR A 42 1.10 6.29 -31.56
CA TYR A 42 1.42 6.63 -32.94
C TYR A 42 2.93 6.65 -33.10
N PHE A 43 3.46 5.73 -33.90
CA PHE A 43 4.54 5.89 -34.90
C PHE A 43 4.77 4.52 -35.59
N PRO A 44 5.29 4.48 -36.84
CA PRO A 44 4.78 3.61 -37.88
C PRO A 44 5.57 2.30 -38.03
N ALA A 45 4.88 1.30 -38.58
CA ALA A 45 5.42 -0.02 -38.91
C ALA A 45 6.34 0.03 -40.16
N PRO A 46 7.36 -0.84 -40.23
CA PRO A 46 7.85 -1.35 -41.49
C PRO A 46 7.16 -2.69 -41.83
N THR A 47 6.43 -2.68 -42.94
CA THR A 47 6.06 -3.85 -43.74
C THR A 47 7.30 -4.65 -44.12
N TRP A 48 7.29 -5.99 -44.03
CA TRP A 48 7.76 -6.90 -45.09
C TRP A 48 7.30 -8.36 -44.86
N HIS A 49 6.58 -8.85 -45.87
CA HIS A 49 6.42 -10.22 -46.40
C HIS A 49 6.10 -11.44 -45.52
N LEU A 50 4.86 -11.92 -45.76
CA LEU A 50 4.38 -13.30 -45.65
C LEU A 50 5.24 -14.25 -46.53
N GLN A 51 5.65 -15.39 -45.98
CA GLN A 51 5.80 -16.61 -46.75
C GLN A 51 5.01 -17.74 -46.07
N ASP A 52 4.05 -18.21 -46.84
CA ASP A 52 3.13 -19.30 -46.60
C ASP A 52 3.88 -20.63 -46.69
N ASN A 53 3.64 -21.54 -45.75
CA ASN A 53 3.85 -22.97 -46.02
C ASN A 53 2.96 -23.82 -45.11
N SER A 54 1.89 -24.28 -45.74
CA SER A 54 0.99 -25.35 -45.33
C SER A 54 1.71 -26.69 -45.17
N ARG A 55 1.33 -27.47 -44.13
CA ARG A 55 0.92 -28.89 -44.24
C ARG A 55 0.56 -29.50 -42.86
N PRO A 56 -0.46 -30.39 -42.77
CA PRO A 56 -0.95 -30.95 -41.53
C PRO A 56 -0.34 -32.33 -41.22
N HIS A 57 -0.23 -32.70 -39.94
CA HIS A 57 0.00 -34.10 -39.55
C HIS A 57 -0.92 -34.52 -38.40
N HIS A 58 -1.63 -35.62 -38.65
CA HIS A 58 -2.51 -36.36 -37.75
C HIS A 58 -1.75 -37.24 -36.76
N HIS A 59 -2.36 -37.40 -35.57
CA HIS A 59 -2.39 -38.53 -34.62
C HIS A 59 -1.09 -39.28 -34.25
N PHE A 60 -0.87 -39.48 -32.94
CA PHE A 60 -0.98 -40.80 -32.27
C PHE A 60 -0.62 -40.66 -30.77
N VAL A 61 -1.52 -41.11 -29.89
CA VAL A 61 -1.29 -41.30 -28.46
C VAL A 61 -1.06 -42.80 -28.22
N PRO A 62 0.00 -43.23 -27.52
CA PRO A 62 0.08 -44.60 -27.03
C PRO A 62 -0.25 -44.66 -25.53
N HIS A 63 -1.28 -45.45 -25.22
CA HIS A 63 -1.57 -45.99 -23.89
C HIS A 63 -0.37 -46.81 -23.34
N ARG A 64 -0.04 -46.62 -22.05
CA ARG A 64 0.80 -47.55 -21.27
C ARG A 64 -0.06 -48.32 -20.25
N PRO A 65 0.20 -49.63 -20.01
CA PRO A 65 -0.50 -50.43 -18.99
C PRO A 65 0.09 -50.20 -17.58
N PRO A 66 -0.65 -50.56 -16.50
CA PRO A 66 -0.24 -50.31 -15.13
C PRO A 66 0.74 -51.37 -14.60
N LEU A 67 1.69 -50.96 -13.76
CA LEU A 67 2.55 -51.83 -12.94
C LEU A 67 2.08 -51.84 -11.47
N PRO A 68 2.37 -52.92 -10.70
CA PRO A 68 1.68 -53.22 -9.44
C PRO A 68 2.32 -52.61 -8.19
N GLY A 69 1.51 -52.65 -7.11
CA GLY A 69 1.66 -51.91 -5.85
C GLY A 69 2.99 -52.04 -5.09
N GLY A 70 3.43 -50.89 -4.57
CA GLY A 70 4.38 -50.75 -3.47
C GLY A 70 3.72 -50.08 -2.26
N PRO A 71 4.31 -50.22 -1.05
CA PRO A 71 3.64 -49.99 0.23
C PRO A 71 3.28 -48.52 0.49
N ILE A 72 2.10 -48.35 1.09
CA ILE A 72 1.49 -47.08 1.51
C ILE A 72 2.29 -46.49 2.67
N PHE A 73 3.06 -45.43 2.40
CA PHE A 73 3.54 -44.52 3.44
C PHE A 73 2.39 -43.61 3.89
N PRO A 74 2.30 -43.25 5.19
CA PRO A 74 1.25 -42.36 5.68
C PRO A 74 1.34 -41.01 4.96
N TRP A 75 0.25 -40.65 4.29
CA TRP A 75 0.04 -39.34 3.69
C TRP A 75 0.18 -38.26 4.76
N PHE A 76 1.31 -37.55 4.77
CA PHE A 76 1.35 -36.21 5.32
C PHE A 76 0.54 -35.32 4.37
N PRO A 77 -0.41 -34.50 4.86
CA PRO A 77 -1.05 -33.52 4.01
C PRO A 77 0.04 -32.61 3.42
N PRO A 78 -0.01 -32.30 2.11
CA PRO A 78 0.95 -31.37 1.53
C PRO A 78 0.88 -30.03 2.28
N PRO A 79 2.00 -29.30 2.43
CA PRO A 79 1.96 -27.96 3.02
C PRO A 79 0.96 -27.12 2.21
N ALA A 80 -0.05 -26.57 2.89
CA ALA A 80 -1.19 -25.98 2.22
C ALA A 80 -0.78 -24.75 1.39
N SER A 81 -1.09 -24.77 0.10
CA SER A 81 -0.90 -23.67 -0.88
C SER A 81 -1.89 -22.52 -0.74
N TRP A 82 -2.53 -22.43 0.42
CA TRP A 82 -3.58 -21.47 0.74
C TRP A 82 -3.06 -20.44 1.73
N LEU A 83 -3.17 -19.16 1.39
CA LEU A 83 -3.16 -18.09 2.38
C LEU A 83 -4.61 -17.89 2.85
N HIS A 84 -4.83 -17.80 4.16
CA HIS A 84 -6.16 -17.60 4.75
C HIS A 84 -6.11 -16.56 5.87
N LEU A 85 -6.98 -15.55 5.87
CA LEU A 85 -6.99 -14.49 6.90
C LEU A 85 -7.46 -14.92 8.30
N SER A 86 -7.67 -16.22 8.58
CA SER A 86 -8.20 -16.66 9.89
C SER A 86 -7.09 -17.24 10.77
N HIS A 87 -6.86 -16.59 11.91
CA HIS A 87 -5.93 -16.98 12.97
C HIS A 87 -4.48 -17.20 12.52
N PHE A 88 -3.83 -16.14 12.04
CA PHE A 88 -2.37 -16.07 12.07
C PHE A 88 -1.93 -15.69 13.48
N ASN A 89 -1.57 -16.68 14.30
CA ASN A 89 -0.82 -16.43 15.53
C ASN A 89 0.67 -16.36 15.16
N MET A 90 1.12 -15.21 14.63
CA MET A 90 2.55 -14.91 14.55
C MET A 90 2.95 -14.26 15.87
N ASP A 91 3.41 -15.07 16.82
CA ASP A 91 3.96 -14.60 18.09
C ASP A 91 5.30 -13.90 17.84
N ALA A 92 5.28 -12.58 17.71
CA ALA A 92 6.49 -11.76 17.71
C ALA A 92 7.08 -11.72 19.13
N LYS A 93 7.80 -12.77 19.54
CA LYS A 93 8.74 -12.68 20.67
C LYS A 93 10.03 -12.01 20.16
N GLY A 94 10.00 -10.69 20.05
CA GLY A 94 11.18 -9.85 19.87
C GLY A 94 11.32 -8.92 21.06
N GLU A 95 12.40 -9.06 21.82
CA GLU A 95 12.76 -8.15 22.90
C GLU A 95 12.85 -6.70 22.41
N GLU A 96 12.40 -5.75 23.22
CA GLU A 96 12.61 -4.32 22.98
C GLU A 96 14.11 -4.03 22.82
N PRO A 97 14.54 -3.26 21.80
CA PRO A 97 15.92 -2.82 21.74
C PRO A 97 16.21 -1.82 22.87
N PHE A 98 17.29 -2.08 23.61
CA PHE A 98 17.79 -1.27 24.71
C PHE A 98 17.90 0.23 24.35
N ARG A 99 17.25 1.06 25.17
CA ARG A 99 17.52 2.51 25.26
C ARG A 99 19.02 2.71 25.56
N LYS A 100 19.74 3.39 24.67
CA LYS A 100 21.14 3.78 24.92
C LYS A 100 21.22 4.73 26.11
N ARG A 101 21.73 4.23 27.24
CA ARG A 101 22.27 5.05 28.33
C ARG A 101 23.58 5.69 27.87
N LYS A 102 23.68 7.00 28.07
CA LYS A 102 24.91 7.80 27.98
C LYS A 102 25.96 7.22 28.94
N LYS A 103 27.17 6.95 28.47
CA LYS A 103 28.32 6.63 29.31
C LYS A 103 29.46 7.57 28.93
N GLU A 104 29.85 8.42 29.89
CA GLU A 104 31.09 9.20 29.86
C GLU A 104 32.28 8.25 30.07
N MET A 105 33.33 8.44 29.25
CA MET A 105 34.75 8.54 29.63
C MET A 105 35.65 8.31 28.42
N GLY A 106 36.70 9.11 28.33
CA GLY A 106 37.99 8.68 27.76
C GLY A 106 38.42 9.40 26.50
N GLU A 107 39.32 10.37 26.66
CA GLU A 107 40.14 10.99 25.62
C GLU A 107 41.01 9.94 24.90
N GLY A 108 41.21 10.09 23.58
CA GLY A 108 42.16 9.27 22.83
C GLY A 108 41.90 9.19 21.33
N GLU A 109 42.51 10.12 20.61
CA GLU A 109 43.02 10.04 19.22
C GLU A 109 42.05 9.86 18.03
N GLU A 110 41.98 10.96 17.29
CA GLU A 110 41.54 11.24 15.93
C GLU A 110 41.85 10.16 14.87
N GLN A 111 40.80 9.62 14.24
CA GLN A 111 40.85 9.20 12.83
C GLN A 111 39.59 9.67 12.10
N GLN A 112 39.79 10.69 11.27
CA GLN A 112 38.77 11.46 10.57
C GLN A 112 38.19 10.69 9.37
N TYR A 113 37.09 9.95 9.58
CA TYR A 113 36.24 9.49 8.48
C TYR A 113 35.28 10.61 8.07
N LYS A 114 35.49 11.17 6.87
CA LYS A 114 34.69 12.26 6.28
C LYS A 114 33.22 11.85 6.12
N ARG A 115 32.37 12.34 7.02
CA ARG A 115 30.93 12.54 6.80
C ARG A 115 30.76 13.49 5.62
N LYS A 116 30.17 13.04 4.51
CA LYS A 116 29.65 13.96 3.49
C LYS A 116 28.41 14.64 4.08
N SER A 117 28.64 15.81 4.67
CA SER A 117 27.61 16.80 4.96
C SER A 117 26.94 17.19 3.65
N TRP A 118 25.66 16.88 3.50
CA TRP A 118 24.83 17.57 2.51
C TRP A 118 24.63 18.97 3.05
N THR A 119 25.33 19.92 2.45
CA THR A 119 25.08 21.34 2.69
C THR A 119 23.64 21.65 2.33
N LYS A 120 22.89 22.17 3.31
CA LYS A 120 21.61 22.87 3.08
C LYS A 120 21.82 23.84 1.92
N ARG A 121 21.18 23.60 0.78
CA ARG A 121 21.03 24.64 -0.23
C ARG A 121 19.89 25.53 0.23
N PRO A 122 20.12 26.80 0.58
CA PRO A 122 19.01 27.71 0.79
C PRO A 122 18.32 27.93 -0.56
N TYR A 123 16.99 27.87 -0.58
CA TYR A 123 16.20 28.37 -1.71
C TYR A 123 16.57 29.85 -1.93
N PRO A 124 16.79 30.30 -3.18
CA PRO A 124 17.07 31.69 -3.44
C PRO A 124 15.84 32.56 -3.10
N PRO A 125 16.03 33.76 -2.53
CA PRO A 125 14.93 34.68 -2.31
C PRO A 125 14.33 35.15 -3.64
N ALA A 126 13.02 35.36 -3.65
CA ALA A 126 12.27 35.84 -4.79
C ALA A 126 12.53 37.35 -5.03
N SER A 127 13.71 37.70 -5.54
CA SER A 127 14.00 39.07 -5.99
C SER A 127 15.26 39.12 -6.85
N ASP A 128 15.16 38.76 -8.13
CA ASP A 128 15.96 39.36 -9.20
C ASP A 128 15.41 38.90 -10.57
N LEU A 129 14.31 39.54 -10.98
CA LEU A 129 13.97 39.68 -12.39
C LEU A 129 14.41 41.08 -12.82
N ARG A 130 15.70 41.26 -13.06
CA ARG A 130 16.23 42.45 -13.75
C ARG A 130 16.43 42.10 -15.22
N VAL A 131 15.48 42.54 -16.04
CA VAL A 131 15.58 42.57 -17.50
C VAL A 131 16.54 43.71 -17.87
N PRO A 132 17.57 43.50 -18.72
CA PRO A 132 18.41 44.60 -19.18
C PRO A 132 17.68 45.48 -20.22
N PRO A 133 18.01 46.79 -20.32
CA PRO A 133 17.32 47.69 -21.24
C PRO A 133 17.71 47.40 -22.70
N ILE A 134 16.69 47.34 -23.56
CA ILE A 134 16.82 47.19 -25.02
C ILE A 134 17.14 48.57 -25.62
N HIS A 135 18.29 48.71 -26.26
CA HIS A 135 18.58 49.82 -27.16
C HIS A 135 18.36 49.39 -28.62
N GLY A 136 17.59 50.20 -29.37
CA GLY A 136 17.60 50.26 -30.83
C GLY A 136 16.60 49.36 -31.55
N THR A 137 15.52 49.97 -32.07
CA THR A 137 14.63 49.37 -33.07
C THR A 137 15.36 49.20 -34.42
N PRO A 138 15.03 48.12 -35.15
CA PRO A 138 14.30 48.32 -36.40
C PRO A 138 13.03 47.47 -36.44
N GLU A 139 12.03 47.97 -37.17
CA GLU A 139 10.68 47.41 -37.32
C GLU A 139 10.66 45.89 -37.56
N VAL A 140 9.99 45.16 -36.67
CA VAL A 140 9.64 43.76 -36.85
C VAL A 140 8.14 43.69 -37.13
N VAL A 141 7.80 43.22 -38.33
CA VAL A 141 6.44 42.86 -38.73
C VAL A 141 5.87 41.86 -37.72
N VAL A 142 4.79 42.23 -37.04
CA VAL A 142 4.12 41.40 -36.03
C VAL A 142 3.42 40.23 -36.72
N PRO A 143 3.81 38.95 -36.49
CA PRO A 143 2.98 37.83 -36.89
C PRO A 143 1.76 37.78 -35.96
N ALA A 144 0.58 37.57 -36.55
CA ALA A 144 -0.68 37.44 -35.83
C ALA A 144 -0.56 36.45 -34.66
N SER A 145 -1.15 36.84 -33.53
CA SER A 145 -1.18 36.08 -32.28
C SER A 145 -1.68 34.63 -32.53
N PRO A 146 -1.08 33.61 -31.88
CA PRO A 146 -1.63 32.26 -31.96
C PRO A 146 -3.05 32.24 -31.40
N PRO A 147 -3.94 31.36 -31.93
CA PRO A 147 -5.30 31.27 -31.43
C PRO A 147 -5.28 30.93 -29.95
N THR A 148 -6.05 31.69 -29.18
CA THR A 148 -6.32 31.50 -27.75
C THR A 148 -6.74 30.06 -27.54
N GLU A 149 -5.85 29.22 -27.01
CA GLU A 149 -6.23 27.90 -26.52
C GLU A 149 -7.36 28.12 -25.51
N SER A 150 -8.55 27.62 -25.84
CA SER A 150 -9.68 27.61 -24.92
C SER A 150 -9.19 26.98 -23.62
N ARG A 151 -9.13 27.74 -22.52
CA ARG A 151 -8.88 27.18 -21.19
C ARG A 151 -9.99 26.18 -20.93
N ALA A 152 -9.74 24.91 -21.19
CA ALA A 152 -10.60 23.83 -20.78
C ALA A 152 -10.85 24.04 -19.28
N ALA A 153 -12.13 24.08 -18.89
CA ALA A 153 -12.48 24.18 -17.48
C ALA A 153 -11.72 23.09 -16.72
N PRO A 154 -11.13 23.39 -15.55
CA PRO A 154 -10.39 22.41 -14.79
C PRO A 154 -11.26 21.18 -14.58
N ALA A 155 -10.72 19.99 -14.83
CA ALA A 155 -11.43 18.74 -14.65
C ALA A 155 -11.83 18.61 -13.17
N GLN A 156 -13.10 18.86 -12.85
CA GLN A 156 -13.63 18.73 -11.50
C GLN A 156 -14.01 17.29 -11.22
N ARG A 157 -13.52 16.74 -10.11
CA ARG A 157 -14.00 15.46 -9.58
C ARG A 157 -15.47 15.62 -9.17
N ARG A 158 -16.30 14.62 -9.48
CA ARG A 158 -17.71 14.59 -9.10
C ARG A 158 -17.89 13.65 -7.91
N TRP A 159 -18.68 14.08 -6.93
CA TRP A 159 -19.13 13.20 -5.86
C TRP A 159 -20.23 12.28 -6.40
N GLU A 160 -20.09 10.98 -6.19
CA GLU A 160 -21.09 9.99 -6.55
C GLU A 160 -21.81 9.50 -5.30
N ASP A 161 -23.14 9.62 -5.29
CA ASP A 161 -23.94 9.16 -4.17
C ASP A 161 -24.33 7.68 -4.30
N PHE A 162 -23.84 6.87 -3.37
CA PHE A 162 -24.15 5.45 -3.26
C PHE A 162 -25.17 5.13 -2.15
N SER A 163 -25.76 6.12 -1.49
CA SER A 163 -26.76 5.96 -0.42
C SER A 163 -27.89 5.00 -0.83
N ARG A 164 -28.36 5.10 -2.07
CA ARG A 164 -29.40 4.21 -2.66
C ARG A 164 -29.06 2.71 -2.64
N HIS A 165 -27.78 2.34 -2.56
CA HIS A 165 -27.34 0.94 -2.53
C HIS A 165 -27.30 0.37 -1.10
N TYR A 166 -27.41 1.23 -0.09
CA TYR A 166 -27.33 0.84 1.32
C TYR A 166 -28.59 1.34 2.02
N PRO A 167 -29.63 0.50 2.18
CA PRO A 167 -30.88 0.93 2.81
C PRO A 167 -30.57 1.50 4.20
N GLU A 168 -31.03 2.73 4.46
CA GLU A 168 -30.80 3.41 5.72
C GLU A 168 -31.30 2.52 6.86
N ARG A 169 -30.37 2.01 7.67
CA ARG A 169 -30.72 1.53 8.99
C ARG A 169 -30.89 2.77 9.84
N SER A 170 -32.13 3.12 10.18
CA SER A 170 -32.44 4.23 11.07
C SER A 170 -31.85 3.97 12.45
N SER A 171 -30.57 4.27 12.66
CA SER A 171 -29.94 4.24 13.97
C SER A 171 -29.76 5.67 14.43
N LYS A 172 -30.28 5.98 15.62
CA LYS A 172 -30.07 7.27 16.30
C LYS A 172 -28.60 7.46 16.74
N ASP A 173 -27.76 6.45 16.52
CA ASP A 173 -26.37 6.35 16.99
C ASP A 173 -25.37 6.24 15.82
N ARG A 174 -25.66 6.87 14.67
CA ARG A 174 -24.78 6.89 13.49
C ARG A 174 -23.60 7.85 13.71
N PHE A 175 -22.40 7.41 13.35
CA PHE A 175 -21.20 8.25 13.31
C PHE A 175 -20.63 8.25 11.89
N ASP A 176 -20.79 9.38 11.19
CA ASP A 176 -20.31 9.54 9.82
C ASP A 176 -18.97 10.22 9.74
N PHE A 177 -18.13 9.67 8.87
CA PHE A 177 -16.84 10.26 8.58
C PHE A 177 -16.39 9.94 7.16
N THR A 178 -15.44 10.73 6.68
CA THR A 178 -14.82 10.65 5.37
C THR A 178 -13.36 10.26 5.48
N VAL A 179 -12.87 9.53 4.49
CA VAL A 179 -11.47 9.07 4.43
C VAL A 179 -10.89 9.41 3.07
N MET A 180 -9.70 10.00 3.06
CA MET A 180 -8.89 10.19 1.87
C MET A 180 -7.65 9.29 1.93
N SER A 181 -7.33 8.61 0.83
CA SER A 181 -6.03 7.96 0.63
C SER A 181 -5.32 8.65 -0.53
N TYR A 182 -4.12 9.19 -0.33
CA TYR A 182 -3.42 9.97 -1.36
C TYR A 182 -1.89 9.80 -1.30
N ASN A 183 -1.31 9.25 -2.36
CA ASN A 183 0.13 9.30 -2.58
C ASN A 183 0.49 10.69 -3.14
N ILE A 184 1.24 11.49 -2.38
CA ILE A 184 1.50 12.91 -2.69
C ILE A 184 2.79 13.15 -3.48
N LEU A 185 3.51 12.07 -3.83
CA LEU A 185 4.77 12.07 -4.55
C LEU A 185 5.88 12.89 -3.87
N SER A 186 6.84 12.21 -3.24
CA SER A 186 8.00 12.86 -2.59
C SER A 186 8.82 13.64 -3.63
N GLN A 187 9.37 14.79 -3.23
CA GLN A 187 10.20 15.58 -4.13
C GLN A 187 11.51 14.88 -4.47
N ASP A 188 12.18 14.29 -3.47
CA ASP A 188 13.41 13.54 -3.67
C ASP A 188 13.16 12.34 -4.59
N LEU A 189 12.07 11.59 -4.38
CA LEU A 189 11.72 10.46 -5.24
C LEU A 189 11.36 10.88 -6.67
N LEU A 190 10.69 12.02 -6.83
CA LEU A 190 10.41 12.62 -8.14
C LEU A 190 11.71 12.94 -8.87
N GLU A 191 12.66 13.60 -8.20
CA GLU A 191 13.93 14.02 -8.79
C GLU A 191 14.83 12.82 -9.14
N ASP A 192 14.93 11.85 -8.23
CA ASP A 192 15.64 10.58 -8.45
C ASP A 192 15.10 9.79 -9.65
N ASN A 193 13.80 9.96 -9.96
CA ASN A 193 13.12 9.28 -11.05
C ASN A 193 12.62 10.25 -12.13
N SER A 194 13.32 11.36 -12.34
CA SER A 194 12.92 12.45 -13.22
C SER A 194 12.53 12.02 -14.65
N GLY A 195 13.12 10.94 -15.18
CA GLY A 195 12.77 10.38 -16.48
C GLY A 195 11.30 9.95 -16.61
N LEU A 196 10.66 9.52 -15.52
CA LEU A 196 9.24 9.16 -15.49
C LEU A 196 8.33 10.36 -15.75
N TYR A 197 8.81 11.57 -15.46
CA TYR A 197 8.06 12.82 -15.54
C TYR A 197 8.51 13.72 -16.70
N SER A 198 9.20 13.16 -17.70
CA SER A 198 9.65 13.87 -18.90
C SER A 198 8.52 14.51 -19.71
N HIS A 199 7.30 14.00 -19.56
CA HIS A 199 6.08 14.54 -20.16
C HIS A 199 5.53 15.78 -19.42
N CYS A 200 6.02 16.09 -18.21
CA CYS A 200 5.60 17.23 -17.43
C CYS A 200 6.48 18.45 -17.69
N ARG A 201 5.88 19.65 -17.72
CA ARG A 201 6.64 20.90 -17.76
C ARG A 201 7.41 21.08 -16.44
N ARG A 202 8.73 21.28 -16.54
CA ARG A 202 9.65 21.35 -15.40
C ARG A 202 9.21 22.29 -14.25
N PRO A 203 8.70 23.52 -14.49
CA PRO A 203 8.26 24.39 -13.39
C PRO A 203 7.16 23.78 -12.51
N TYR A 204 6.34 22.87 -13.06
CA TYR A 204 5.24 22.25 -12.32
C TYR A 204 5.69 21.09 -11.44
N LEU A 205 6.93 20.61 -11.61
CA LEU A 205 7.51 19.53 -10.82
C LEU A 205 8.17 20.03 -9.53
N PHE A 206 8.45 21.33 -9.41
CA PHE A 206 9.07 21.89 -8.22
C PHE A 206 8.13 21.85 -7.02
N TRP A 207 8.66 21.49 -5.85
CA TRP A 207 7.89 21.38 -4.61
C TRP A 207 7.12 22.66 -4.27
N ASN A 208 7.72 23.84 -4.45
CA ASN A 208 7.06 25.12 -4.21
C ASN A 208 5.87 25.39 -5.14
N TYR A 209 5.80 24.70 -6.29
CA TYR A 209 4.62 24.71 -7.15
C TYR A 209 3.60 23.64 -6.74
N ARG A 210 4.07 22.43 -6.40
CA ARG A 210 3.20 21.29 -6.06
C ARG A 210 2.51 21.44 -4.70
N LEU A 211 3.26 21.82 -3.67
CA LEU A 211 2.77 21.87 -2.29
C LEU A 211 1.52 22.74 -2.12
N PRO A 212 1.45 23.99 -2.64
CA PRO A 212 0.24 24.79 -2.52
C PRO A 212 -1.00 24.14 -3.16
N ASN A 213 -0.81 23.40 -4.27
CA ASN A 213 -1.90 22.69 -4.93
C ASN A 213 -2.34 21.46 -4.13
N LEU A 214 -1.38 20.70 -3.60
CA LEU A 214 -1.64 19.56 -2.72
C LEU A 214 -2.41 20.01 -1.48
N LEU A 215 -1.94 21.04 -0.77
CA LEU A 215 -2.61 21.58 0.42
C LEU A 215 -4.01 22.09 0.11
N ARG A 216 -4.21 22.75 -1.05
CA ARG A 216 -5.53 23.16 -1.50
C ARG A 216 -6.45 21.96 -1.72
N GLU A 217 -5.99 20.89 -2.35
CA GLU A 217 -6.79 19.69 -2.56
C GLU A 217 -7.17 19.01 -1.23
N LEU A 218 -6.23 18.92 -0.27
CA LEU A 218 -6.49 18.39 1.08
C LEU A 218 -7.52 19.24 1.84
N GLN A 219 -7.43 20.57 1.71
CA GLN A 219 -8.34 21.51 2.34
C GLN A 219 -9.74 21.47 1.70
N ASP A 220 -9.82 21.48 0.36
CA ASP A 220 -11.09 21.52 -0.36
C ASP A 220 -11.90 20.24 -0.16
N LEU A 221 -11.23 19.09 -0.09
CA LEU A 221 -11.88 17.80 0.18
C LEU A 221 -12.20 17.60 1.67
N ASN A 222 -11.46 18.27 2.57
CA ASN A 222 -11.71 18.33 4.02
C ASN A 222 -12.11 16.98 4.66
N ALA A 223 -11.44 15.89 4.27
CA ALA A 223 -11.79 14.56 4.74
C ALA A 223 -11.43 14.38 6.23
N ASP A 224 -12.24 13.67 7.00
CA ASP A 224 -12.04 13.55 8.44
C ASP A 224 -10.77 12.76 8.82
N ILE A 225 -10.35 11.84 7.95
CA ILE A 225 -9.12 11.05 8.06
C ILE A 225 -8.36 11.12 6.73
N LEU A 226 -7.06 11.44 6.80
CA LEU A 226 -6.13 11.47 5.68
C LEU A 226 -5.11 10.34 5.84
N CYS A 227 -4.97 9.49 4.84
CA CYS A 227 -3.94 8.46 4.74
C CYS A 227 -3.01 8.83 3.58
N LEU A 228 -1.84 9.39 3.90
CA LEU A 228 -0.91 9.91 2.90
C LEU A 228 0.29 8.97 2.72
N GLN A 229 0.75 8.80 1.48
CA GLN A 229 1.96 8.05 1.11
C GLN A 229 2.96 8.95 0.39
N GLU A 230 4.24 8.54 0.37
CA GLU A 230 5.36 9.34 -0.15
C GLU A 230 5.48 10.73 0.49
N VAL A 231 5.17 10.79 1.78
CA VAL A 231 5.31 12.00 2.58
C VAL A 231 6.79 12.14 2.95
N GLN A 232 7.50 13.10 2.36
CA GLN A 232 8.91 13.35 2.65
C GLN A 232 9.11 13.92 4.06
N GLU A 233 10.12 13.45 4.80
CA GLU A 233 10.29 13.72 6.24
C GLU A 233 10.52 15.20 6.56
N ASP A 234 11.42 15.88 5.85
CA ASP A 234 11.69 17.31 6.06
C ASP A 234 10.47 18.17 5.70
N HIS A 235 9.85 17.92 4.55
CA HIS A 235 8.62 18.60 4.14
C HIS A 235 7.45 18.33 5.10
N TYR A 236 7.40 17.15 5.71
CA TYR A 236 6.40 16.81 6.71
C TYR A 236 6.51 17.71 7.94
N GLU A 237 7.68 17.73 8.56
CA GLU A 237 7.92 18.47 9.81
C GLU A 237 7.84 19.99 9.59
N GLU A 238 8.39 20.49 8.49
CA GLU A 238 8.52 21.93 8.27
C GLU A 238 7.27 22.57 7.64
N GLN A 239 6.50 21.82 6.84
CA GLN A 239 5.47 22.41 5.97
C GLN A 239 4.12 21.71 6.04
N ILE A 240 4.06 20.38 5.90
CA ILE A 240 2.78 19.66 5.77
C ILE A 240 2.07 19.57 7.12
N LYS A 241 2.73 19.04 8.15
CA LYS A 241 2.13 18.86 9.49
C LYS A 241 1.64 20.18 10.09
N PRO A 242 2.43 21.28 10.11
CA PRO A 242 1.95 22.55 10.64
C PRO A 242 0.71 23.10 9.92
N ARG A 243 0.56 22.84 8.61
CA ARG A 243 -0.64 23.27 7.87
C ARG A 243 -1.84 22.39 8.13
N LEU A 244 -1.66 21.07 8.28
CA LEU A 244 -2.75 20.18 8.67
C LEU A 244 -3.20 20.43 10.11
N GLU A 245 -2.28 20.70 11.05
CA GLU A 245 -2.62 21.08 12.42
C GLU A 245 -3.41 22.39 12.47
N ALA A 246 -3.05 23.38 11.66
CA ALA A 246 -3.82 24.61 11.52
C ALA A 246 -5.24 24.38 10.94
N LEU A 247 -5.45 23.28 10.21
CA LEU A 247 -6.76 22.83 9.71
C LEU A 247 -7.51 21.91 10.69
N GLY A 248 -7.00 21.73 11.92
CA GLY A 248 -7.63 20.96 12.98
C GLY A 248 -7.32 19.47 12.98
N TYR A 249 -6.29 19.03 12.26
CA TYR A 249 -5.85 17.63 12.27
C TYR A 249 -4.78 17.38 13.34
N ALA A 250 -4.85 16.23 14.02
CA ALA A 250 -3.68 15.60 14.62
C ALA A 250 -3.03 14.68 13.59
N CYS A 251 -1.69 14.60 13.58
CA CYS A 251 -0.93 13.92 12.53
C CYS A 251 0.10 12.94 13.14
N GLU A 252 0.02 11.68 12.73
CA GLU A 252 1.01 10.64 13.05
C GLU A 252 1.76 10.24 11.79
N TYR A 253 3.08 10.07 11.90
CA TYR A 253 3.96 9.80 10.76
C TYR A 253 4.93 8.67 11.06
N LYS A 254 5.20 7.85 10.04
CA LYS A 254 6.25 6.84 10.05
C LYS A 254 7.06 6.95 8.77
N SER A 255 8.31 7.39 8.90
CA SER A 255 9.30 7.32 7.83
C SER A 255 9.62 5.86 7.48
N ARG A 256 9.94 5.62 6.20
CA ARG A 256 10.56 4.37 5.77
C ARG A 256 11.88 4.15 6.50
N THR A 257 12.28 2.89 6.63
CA THR A 257 13.58 2.56 7.24
C THR A 257 14.73 2.85 6.27
N GLY A 258 15.97 2.64 6.73
CA GLY A 258 17.15 2.81 5.88
C GLY A 258 17.40 4.27 5.52
N THR A 259 17.68 4.55 4.24
CA THR A 259 18.02 5.89 3.73
C THR A 259 16.92 6.49 2.86
N LYS A 260 15.69 6.01 3.00
CA LYS A 260 14.56 6.50 2.20
C LYS A 260 13.99 7.79 2.83
N PRO A 261 13.74 8.84 2.04
CA PRO A 261 13.43 10.17 2.57
C PRO A 261 11.95 10.34 2.97
N ASP A 262 11.09 9.39 2.63
CA ASP A 262 9.65 9.48 2.72
C ASP A 262 9.03 8.39 3.60
N GLY A 263 7.74 8.55 3.90
CA GLY A 263 6.98 7.64 4.73
C GLY A 263 5.47 7.70 4.49
N CYS A 264 4.73 7.20 5.48
CA CYS A 264 3.27 7.27 5.53
C CYS A 264 2.83 8.15 6.70
N ALA A 265 1.80 8.97 6.46
CA ALA A 265 1.12 9.73 7.52
C ALA A 265 -0.34 9.29 7.64
N ILE A 266 -0.86 9.29 8.87
CA ILE A 266 -2.29 9.24 9.13
C ILE A 266 -2.64 10.48 9.95
N CYS A 267 -3.48 11.34 9.37
CA CYS A 267 -3.96 12.56 10.00
C CYS A 267 -5.46 12.46 10.22
N PHE A 268 -5.98 12.95 11.34
CA PHE A 268 -7.41 12.86 11.64
C PHE A 268 -7.89 14.13 12.35
N LYS A 269 -9.15 14.50 12.12
CA LYS A 269 -9.80 15.65 12.77
C LYS A 269 -9.88 15.44 14.27
N SER A 270 -9.19 16.28 15.04
CA SER A 270 -9.05 16.14 16.49
C SER A 270 -10.33 16.40 17.27
N ASP A 271 -11.31 17.08 16.66
CA ASP A 271 -12.65 17.30 17.21
C ASP A 271 -13.61 16.12 16.97
N LYS A 272 -13.25 15.18 16.08
CA LYS A 272 -14.05 13.99 15.76
C LYS A 272 -13.47 12.69 16.30
N PHE A 273 -12.16 12.63 16.53
CA PHE A 273 -11.47 11.43 16.97
C PHE A 273 -10.42 11.70 18.04
N LYS A 274 -10.35 10.80 19.02
CA LYS A 274 -9.24 10.70 19.97
C LYS A 274 -8.33 9.54 19.60
N LEU A 275 -7.04 9.80 19.51
CA LEU A 275 -6.03 8.75 19.34
C LEU A 275 -5.93 7.88 20.59
N LYS A 276 -5.92 6.56 20.41
CA LYS A 276 -5.76 5.57 21.48
C LYS A 276 -4.47 4.76 21.36
N LEU A 277 -4.07 4.44 20.13
CA LEU A 277 -2.86 3.66 19.87
C LEU A 277 -2.24 4.10 18.55
N VAL A 278 -0.90 4.18 18.54
CA VAL A 278 -0.08 4.28 17.33
C VAL A 278 0.76 3.03 17.23
N LYS A 279 0.75 2.38 16.06
CA LYS A 279 1.58 1.21 15.81
C LYS A 279 2.26 1.33 14.44
N PRO A 280 3.54 1.75 14.41
CA PRO A 280 4.34 1.68 13.20
C PRO A 280 4.66 0.22 12.88
N VAL A 281 4.70 -0.11 11.59
CA VAL A 281 4.99 -1.45 11.07
C VAL A 281 6.17 -1.35 10.12
N GLU A 282 7.31 -1.89 10.53
CA GLU A 282 8.47 -2.03 9.64
C GLU A 282 8.38 -3.38 8.97
N TYR A 283 8.59 -3.45 7.65
CA TYR A 283 8.61 -4.73 6.94
C TYR A 283 10.01 -5.31 6.80
N PHE A 284 11.05 -4.47 6.80
CA PHE A 284 12.43 -4.91 6.77
C PHE A 284 12.73 -5.82 7.97
N ARG A 285 13.40 -6.94 7.72
CA ARG A 285 13.84 -7.89 8.75
C ARG A 285 15.26 -8.32 8.45
N ARG A 286 16.22 -7.84 9.25
CA ARG A 286 17.66 -8.10 9.06
C ARG A 286 18.01 -9.59 8.93
N ASN A 287 17.27 -10.46 9.63
CA ASN A 287 17.52 -11.89 9.67
C ASN A 287 16.66 -12.70 8.67
N ILE A 288 15.90 -12.04 7.79
CA ILE A 288 15.04 -12.70 6.80
C ILE A 288 15.36 -12.11 5.42
N ALA A 289 16.13 -12.85 4.62
CA ALA A 289 16.60 -12.39 3.31
C ALA A 289 15.48 -12.00 2.32
N LEU A 290 14.28 -12.58 2.48
CA LEU A 290 13.09 -12.21 1.72
C LEU A 290 12.67 -10.75 1.97
N LEU A 291 12.86 -10.24 3.19
CA LEU A 291 12.36 -8.95 3.68
C LEU A 291 13.49 -7.91 3.76
N ASP A 292 14.10 -7.66 2.61
CA ASP A 292 15.23 -6.75 2.41
C ASP A 292 14.82 -5.35 1.92
N ARG A 293 13.58 -4.94 2.17
CA ARG A 293 13.00 -3.68 1.67
C ARG A 293 12.43 -2.82 2.81
N ASP A 294 12.75 -1.54 2.74
CA ASP A 294 12.46 -0.54 3.78
C ASP A 294 11.03 0.03 3.77
N ASN A 295 10.10 -0.63 3.08
CA ASN A 295 8.69 -0.24 3.11
C ASN A 295 8.13 -0.37 4.53
N ILE A 296 7.09 0.41 4.81
CA ILE A 296 6.44 0.48 6.12
C ILE A 296 4.92 0.49 6.01
N GLY A 297 4.27 0.27 7.15
CA GLY A 297 2.88 0.60 7.39
C GLY A 297 2.74 1.39 8.69
N LEU A 298 1.58 2.00 8.89
CA LEU A 298 1.19 2.71 10.09
C LEU A 298 -0.25 2.34 10.43
N VAL A 299 -0.49 1.95 11.67
CA VAL A 299 -1.82 1.57 12.16
C VAL A 299 -2.18 2.43 13.37
N LEU A 300 -3.34 3.08 13.31
CA LEU A 300 -3.90 3.85 14.42
C LEU A 300 -5.19 3.20 14.93
N MET A 301 -5.39 3.23 16.26
CA MET A 301 -6.71 3.02 16.86
C MET A 301 -7.29 4.37 17.25
N LEU A 302 -8.42 4.72 16.66
CA LEU A 302 -9.11 5.99 16.86
C LEU A 302 -10.44 5.75 17.57
N GLN A 303 -10.70 6.53 18.62
CA GLN A 303 -11.98 6.56 19.32
C GLN A 303 -12.83 7.71 18.76
N PRO A 304 -13.98 7.43 18.11
CA PRO A 304 -14.90 8.49 17.69
C PRO A 304 -15.42 9.29 18.90
N GLU A 305 -15.56 10.61 18.72
CA GLU A 305 -16.18 11.50 19.69
C GLU A 305 -17.70 11.60 19.45
N THR A 306 -18.49 11.02 20.35
CA THR A 306 -19.96 10.98 20.28
C THR A 306 -20.59 11.53 21.56
N LYS A 307 -21.68 12.30 21.44
CA LYS A 307 -22.30 13.07 22.55
C LYS A 307 -23.16 12.25 23.54
N GLY A 308 -22.92 10.95 23.75
CA GLY A 308 -23.73 10.20 24.73
C GLY A 308 -23.58 8.68 24.84
N LYS A 309 -22.83 8.02 23.96
CA LYS A 309 -22.45 6.61 24.07
C LYS A 309 -21.02 6.42 23.56
N ASP A 310 -20.31 5.44 24.09
CA ASP A 310 -19.01 5.03 23.55
C ASP A 310 -19.22 4.34 22.20
N ALA A 311 -18.88 5.05 21.11
CA ALA A 311 -18.79 4.45 19.78
C ALA A 311 -17.67 3.40 19.77
N PRO A 312 -17.76 2.32 18.97
CA PRO A 312 -16.64 1.41 18.81
C PRO A 312 -15.42 2.15 18.25
N MET A 313 -14.23 1.81 18.73
CA MET A 313 -12.98 2.29 18.11
C MET A 313 -12.91 1.86 16.65
N ILE A 314 -12.15 2.60 15.85
CA ILE A 314 -11.90 2.34 14.43
C ILE A 314 -10.39 2.13 14.26
N CYS A 315 -10.02 1.03 13.61
CA CYS A 315 -8.65 0.76 13.22
C CYS A 315 -8.40 1.37 11.83
N VAL A 316 -7.45 2.29 11.73
CA VAL A 316 -7.05 2.90 10.46
C VAL A 316 -5.64 2.46 10.13
N ALA A 317 -5.46 1.78 8.99
CA ALA A 317 -4.17 1.35 8.52
C ALA A 317 -3.82 2.06 7.21
N ASN A 318 -2.56 2.45 7.07
CA ASN A 318 -2.01 3.06 5.87
C ASN A 318 -0.67 2.40 5.54
N THR A 319 -0.39 2.16 4.26
CA THR A 319 0.88 1.58 3.82
C THR A 319 1.28 2.03 2.41
N HIS A 320 2.56 1.87 2.09
CA HIS A 320 3.06 1.93 0.74
C HIS A 320 3.92 0.67 0.48
N LEU A 321 3.31 -0.34 -0.17
CA LEU A 321 3.96 -1.61 -0.47
C LEU A 321 5.06 -1.44 -1.52
N LEU A 322 5.96 -2.42 -1.61
CA LEU A 322 7.03 -2.43 -2.60
C LEU A 322 6.51 -2.18 -4.03
N TYR A 323 7.13 -1.26 -4.76
CA TYR A 323 6.82 -0.99 -6.16
C TYR A 323 7.16 -2.15 -7.11
N ASN A 324 8.38 -2.70 -6.99
CA ASN A 324 8.97 -3.63 -7.96
C ASN A 324 7.98 -4.73 -8.41
N PRO A 325 7.58 -4.75 -9.69
CA PRO A 325 6.53 -5.63 -10.17
C PRO A 325 6.93 -7.11 -10.16
N ARG A 326 8.22 -7.41 -10.09
CA ARG A 326 8.77 -8.77 -10.10
C ARG A 326 8.95 -9.36 -8.71
N ARG A 327 8.54 -8.66 -7.65
CA ARG A 327 8.74 -9.08 -6.25
C ARG A 327 7.43 -9.25 -5.49
N GLY A 328 6.48 -9.96 -6.09
CA GLY A 328 5.20 -10.27 -5.46
C GLY A 328 5.31 -11.13 -4.20
N ASP A 329 6.38 -11.93 -4.09
CA ASP A 329 6.80 -12.61 -2.86
C ASP A 329 6.97 -11.63 -1.70
N ILE A 330 7.66 -10.51 -1.92
CA ILE A 330 7.79 -9.45 -0.92
C ILE A 330 6.45 -8.77 -0.67
N LYS A 331 5.70 -8.39 -1.71
CA LYS A 331 4.42 -7.67 -1.54
C LYS A 331 3.41 -8.45 -0.71
N LEU A 332 3.24 -9.75 -0.96
CA LEU A 332 2.36 -10.61 -0.17
C LEU A 332 2.86 -10.73 1.28
N THR A 333 4.17 -10.86 1.50
CA THR A 333 4.74 -10.95 2.86
C THR A 333 4.57 -9.63 3.62
N GLN A 334 4.80 -8.49 2.98
CA GLN A 334 4.57 -7.15 3.55
C GLN A 334 3.10 -6.96 3.94
N LEU A 335 2.18 -7.33 3.04
CA LEU A 335 0.76 -7.28 3.31
C LEU A 335 0.38 -8.22 4.48
N ALA A 336 0.93 -9.44 4.53
CA ALA A 336 0.68 -10.37 5.62
C ALA A 336 1.14 -9.83 6.98
N ILE A 337 2.31 -9.19 7.04
CA ILE A 337 2.81 -8.53 8.26
C ILE A 337 1.87 -7.40 8.70
N LEU A 338 1.41 -6.56 7.76
CA LEU A 338 0.46 -5.49 8.06
C LEU A 338 -0.86 -6.05 8.59
N LEU A 339 -1.41 -7.08 7.94
CA LEU A 339 -2.67 -7.71 8.34
C LEU A 339 -2.56 -8.42 9.69
N ALA A 340 -1.40 -9.02 10.00
CA ALA A 340 -1.13 -9.58 11.32
C ALA A 340 -1.12 -8.49 12.40
N GLU A 341 -0.51 -7.34 12.11
CA GLU A 341 -0.51 -6.21 13.05
C GLU A 341 -1.92 -5.63 13.25
N ILE A 342 -2.67 -5.42 12.15
CA ILE A 342 -4.08 -5.00 12.21
C ILE A 342 -4.88 -5.99 13.06
N THR A 343 -4.70 -7.30 12.83
CA THR A 343 -5.37 -8.34 13.61
C THR A 343 -5.05 -8.20 15.09
N ARG A 344 -3.78 -8.02 15.44
CA ARG A 344 -3.32 -7.89 16.83
C ARG A 344 -3.92 -6.69 17.56
N VAL A 345 -4.12 -5.56 16.87
CA VAL A 345 -4.60 -4.31 17.51
C VAL A 345 -6.11 -4.10 17.41
N ALA A 346 -6.75 -4.63 16.36
CA ALA A 346 -8.18 -4.45 16.11
C ALA A 346 -9.04 -5.57 16.71
N GLN A 347 -8.45 -6.68 17.14
CA GLN A 347 -9.19 -7.78 17.73
C GLN A 347 -9.73 -7.43 19.13
N VAL A 348 -11.02 -7.68 19.33
CA VAL A 348 -11.75 -7.52 20.58
C VAL A 348 -11.74 -8.86 21.33
N GLN A 349 -11.94 -8.82 22.65
CA GLN A 349 -12.30 -10.02 23.43
C GLN A 349 -13.52 -10.68 22.74
N ASP A 350 -13.49 -12.00 22.55
CA ASP A 350 -14.41 -12.81 21.72
C ASP A 350 -14.02 -13.01 20.24
N GLY A 351 -12.86 -12.52 19.78
CA GLY A 351 -12.37 -12.78 18.42
C GLY A 351 -13.06 -11.96 17.31
N ARG A 352 -13.93 -11.02 17.68
CA ARG A 352 -14.47 -9.99 16.78
C ARG A 352 -13.41 -8.92 16.51
N PHE A 353 -13.64 -8.08 15.51
CA PHE A 353 -12.77 -6.95 15.19
C PHE A 353 -13.52 -5.63 15.29
N TYR A 354 -12.82 -4.59 15.75
CA TYR A 354 -13.23 -3.21 15.50
C TYR A 354 -13.32 -2.96 13.98
N PRO A 355 -14.18 -2.02 13.52
CA PRO A 355 -14.18 -1.60 12.11
C PRO A 355 -12.78 -1.21 11.63
N ILE A 356 -12.38 -1.72 10.47
CA ILE A 356 -11.06 -1.48 9.88
C ILE A 356 -11.22 -0.66 8.59
N VAL A 357 -10.44 0.41 8.49
CA VAL A 357 -10.20 1.15 7.25
C VAL A 357 -8.76 0.86 6.84
N LEU A 358 -8.58 0.21 5.69
CA LEU A 358 -7.27 -0.10 5.13
C LEU A 358 -7.04 0.75 3.87
N CYS A 359 -6.14 1.72 4.00
CA CYS A 359 -5.70 2.61 2.93
C CYS A 359 -4.25 2.31 2.53
N GLY A 360 -3.83 2.89 1.41
CA GLY A 360 -2.44 2.81 0.97
C GLY A 360 -2.26 2.70 -0.53
N ASP A 361 -0.99 2.77 -0.92
CA ASP A 361 -0.52 2.40 -2.23
C ASP A 361 -0.02 0.95 -2.20
N PHE A 362 -0.84 0.05 -2.73
CA PHE A 362 -0.55 -1.38 -2.76
C PHE A 362 0.35 -1.79 -3.92
N ASN A 363 0.68 -0.85 -4.83
CA ASN A 363 1.40 -1.12 -6.07
C ASN A 363 0.89 -2.39 -6.78
N SER A 364 -0.44 -2.54 -6.84
CA SER A 364 -1.13 -3.71 -7.37
C SER A 364 -2.44 -3.28 -8.04
N VAL A 365 -2.77 -3.87 -9.18
CA VAL A 365 -3.94 -3.46 -9.97
C VAL A 365 -5.21 -4.20 -9.52
N PRO A 366 -6.41 -3.64 -9.77
CA PRO A 366 -7.67 -4.36 -9.55
C PRO A 366 -7.68 -5.72 -10.26
N GLY A 367 -8.21 -6.74 -9.58
CA GLY A 367 -8.28 -8.11 -10.11
C GLY A 367 -6.96 -8.89 -10.08
N SER A 368 -5.85 -8.28 -9.65
CA SER A 368 -4.60 -9.00 -9.37
C SER A 368 -4.78 -10.03 -8.22
N PRO A 369 -3.93 -11.07 -8.14
CA PRO A 369 -3.93 -12.00 -7.01
C PRO A 369 -3.84 -11.34 -5.64
N LEU A 370 -3.00 -10.31 -5.46
CA LEU A 370 -2.90 -9.57 -4.21
C LEU A 370 -4.22 -8.85 -3.87
N HIS A 371 -4.83 -8.19 -4.84
CA HIS A 371 -6.13 -7.54 -4.65
C HIS A 371 -7.24 -8.55 -4.30
N ARG A 372 -7.27 -9.72 -4.96
CA ARG A 372 -8.22 -10.80 -4.63
C ARG A 372 -8.02 -11.32 -3.22
N PHE A 373 -6.77 -11.50 -2.78
CA PHE A 373 -6.48 -11.92 -1.41
C PHE A 373 -7.09 -10.96 -0.37
N ILE A 374 -6.98 -9.64 -0.59
CA ILE A 374 -7.60 -8.63 0.29
C ILE A 374 -9.13 -8.76 0.30
N LYS A 375 -9.75 -8.97 -0.88
CA LYS A 375 -11.21 -9.03 -1.02
C LYS A 375 -11.84 -10.33 -0.52
N GLU A 376 -11.20 -11.45 -0.83
CA GLU A 376 -11.75 -12.80 -0.65
C GLU A 376 -11.26 -13.44 0.65
N GLY A 377 -10.24 -12.84 1.29
CA GLY A 377 -9.62 -13.33 2.51
C GLY A 377 -8.83 -14.63 2.34
N THR A 378 -8.74 -15.13 1.11
CA THR A 378 -8.00 -16.34 0.77
C THR A 378 -7.28 -16.19 -0.57
N LEU A 379 -6.17 -16.92 -0.73
CA LEU A 379 -5.45 -16.98 -2.00
C LEU A 379 -4.85 -18.37 -2.19
N HIS A 380 -5.24 -19.04 -3.27
CA HIS A 380 -4.54 -20.22 -3.77
C HIS A 380 -3.39 -19.78 -4.68
N TYR A 381 -2.15 -20.08 -4.30
CA TYR A 381 -0.95 -19.56 -4.99
C TYR A 381 -0.02 -20.65 -5.54
N GLU A 382 -0.46 -21.91 -5.54
CA GLU A 382 0.31 -22.99 -6.15
C GLU A 382 0.61 -22.70 -7.64
N GLY A 383 1.88 -22.90 -8.04
CA GLY A 383 2.31 -22.66 -9.42
C GLY A 383 2.33 -21.18 -9.86
N MET A 384 1.98 -20.24 -8.98
CA MET A 384 1.94 -18.81 -9.33
C MET A 384 3.34 -18.21 -9.41
N THR A 385 3.65 -17.53 -10.53
CA THR A 385 4.91 -16.79 -10.68
C THR A 385 4.90 -15.49 -9.87
N ILE A 386 6.05 -15.13 -9.30
CA ILE A 386 6.14 -13.98 -8.38
C ILE A 386 5.71 -12.64 -8.98
N GLY A 387 5.89 -12.40 -10.29
CA GLY A 387 5.46 -11.15 -10.90
C GLY A 387 4.00 -11.10 -11.33
N LYS A 388 3.26 -12.22 -11.25
CA LYS A 388 1.80 -12.20 -11.49
C LYS A 388 1.03 -11.59 -10.33
N VAL A 389 1.60 -11.61 -9.12
CA VAL A 389 0.94 -11.24 -7.87
C VAL A 389 0.30 -9.83 -7.90
N SER A 390 1.02 -8.83 -8.43
CA SER A 390 0.53 -7.44 -8.45
C SER A 390 -0.23 -7.07 -9.73
N GLY A 391 -0.09 -7.86 -10.79
CA GLY A 391 -0.68 -7.58 -12.10
C GLY A 391 -0.11 -6.34 -12.82
N GLN A 392 1.01 -5.78 -12.36
CA GLN A 392 1.65 -4.60 -12.97
C GLN A 392 2.33 -4.92 -14.32
N GLU A 393 2.88 -6.12 -14.50
CA GLU A 393 3.46 -6.58 -15.78
C GLU A 393 2.48 -7.51 -16.48
N LYS A 394 2.19 -7.23 -17.77
CA LYS A 394 1.33 -8.10 -18.61
C LYS A 394 2.02 -9.42 -19.00
N TYR A 395 3.35 -9.41 -19.12
CA TYR A 395 4.13 -10.55 -19.61
C TYR A 395 5.20 -10.95 -18.59
N THR A 396 4.95 -12.03 -17.86
CA THR A 396 5.89 -12.59 -16.88
C THR A 396 6.54 -13.84 -17.47
N ARG A 397 7.75 -13.70 -18.04
CA ARG A 397 8.54 -14.84 -18.55
C ARG A 397 9.78 -15.07 -17.67
N GLY A 398 10.12 -16.35 -17.47
CA GLY A 398 11.34 -16.75 -16.75
C GLY A 398 11.38 -16.40 -15.27
N GLN A 399 10.23 -16.10 -14.66
CA GLN A 399 10.14 -15.77 -13.24
C GLN A 399 9.92 -17.02 -12.39
N ARG A 400 10.56 -17.05 -11.23
CA ARG A 400 10.34 -18.11 -10.24
C ARG A 400 8.88 -18.15 -9.76
N ILE A 401 8.47 -19.34 -9.33
CA ILE A 401 7.18 -19.60 -8.68
C ILE A 401 7.29 -19.21 -7.20
N LEU A 402 6.18 -18.81 -6.59
CA LEU A 402 6.07 -18.60 -5.15
C LEU A 402 6.40 -19.90 -4.40
N SER A 403 7.21 -19.80 -3.35
CA SER A 403 7.49 -20.94 -2.47
C SER A 403 6.27 -21.26 -1.61
N ILE A 404 6.20 -22.51 -1.13
CA ILE A 404 5.18 -22.95 -0.16
C ILE A 404 5.94 -23.40 1.11
N PRO A 405 5.82 -22.67 2.25
CA PRO A 405 5.18 -21.36 2.39
C PRO A 405 5.96 -20.22 1.69
N ILE A 406 5.31 -19.07 1.48
CA ILE A 406 5.90 -17.90 0.79
C ILE A 406 7.07 -17.31 1.60
N TRP A 407 6.92 -17.25 2.92
CA TRP A 407 7.92 -16.72 3.85
C TRP A 407 8.40 -17.81 4.82
N PRO A 408 9.61 -17.69 5.38
CA PRO A 408 10.13 -18.67 6.33
C PRO A 408 9.32 -18.69 7.63
N GLN A 409 9.35 -19.81 8.34
CA GLN A 409 8.68 -19.99 9.64
C GLN A 409 9.25 -19.10 10.76
N THR A 410 10.41 -18.48 10.55
CA THR A 410 11.05 -17.57 11.51
C THR A 410 10.51 -16.14 11.45
N LEU A 411 9.63 -15.84 10.50
CA LEU A 411 8.86 -14.59 10.46
C LEU A 411 7.78 -14.62 11.54
#